data_AF-A0A6L8UBS6-F1
#
_entry.id   AF-A0A6L8UBS6-F1
#
_cell.length_a   1.000
_cell.length_b   1.000
_cell.length_c   1.000
_cell.angle_alpha   90.00
_cell.angle_beta   90.00
_cell.angle_gamma   90.00
#
_symmetry.space_group_name_H-M   'P 1'
#
loop_
_entity.id
_entity.type
_entity.pdbx_description
1 polymer ?
#
loop_
_entity_poly.entity_id
_entity_poly.type
_entity_poly.pdbx_seq_one_letter_code
_entity_poly.pdbx_strand_id
1 'polypeptide(L)'
;MNIYKESSRWLFTVLRTVTGWHFLYEGIAKAFNPGWSSTSYLMESKWLFSGFFHWITGNGTALGIVDFLNIWGLIAIGACLFLGLFTRISAIAGTFLLLLYYIANPPFMPSSYPSTSHFYIINYNLLEAVVLIVIAAFPANYLYSVQRWILLTHSERKDAKFPPKDNHEIIESHDTSRRELIKNLAVIPIFGAAFFGMAKKRGWFSFEEDNLARKSDAVSGASLVLGRDYSIRELRGQVPQGRIRDVPLSRIIIGGNLISGFAHSRDLIYVSTWLKKYFTDEKVIETLWLCEACGINTAILRCDENTIRILEKYWQRGGRVKWLAQTYPDNDDLSNIKTAIDHGAIGAFIHGGIADKIISGNRIDHIRKPIEYIQSRGLIAGTAAHSLMVPKACVENDIKPDFFMKTYHHHNYWSVTPVDPSSHELPVDGDDHNMAHDNIWCMSDKLTAGFFRDQEIPWIAYKVLAAGAIKPEDGIRYAFEGGADFVCLGMFDFQVIENANIAFDIFSSKISRDRPWYS
;
A
#
# COMPACT_ATOMS: atom_id res chain seq x y z
N MET A 1 -24.37 -25.38 -40.96
CA MET A 1 -25.01 -24.24 -40.23
C MET A 1 -25.60 -24.63 -38.86
N ASN A 2 -26.11 -25.86 -38.67
CA ASN A 2 -26.68 -26.30 -37.37
C ASN A 2 -25.64 -26.53 -36.26
N ILE A 3 -24.44 -27.02 -36.58
CA ILE A 3 -23.38 -27.27 -35.58
C ILE A 3 -22.96 -25.96 -34.88
N TYR A 4 -22.73 -24.89 -35.65
CA TYR A 4 -22.38 -23.58 -35.10
C TYR A 4 -23.47 -23.00 -34.19
N LYS A 5 -24.76 -23.20 -34.52
CA LYS A 5 -25.88 -22.76 -33.68
C LYS A 5 -25.96 -23.50 -32.34
N GLU A 6 -25.71 -24.81 -32.34
CA GLU A 6 -25.67 -25.61 -31.11
C GLU A 6 -24.45 -25.27 -30.25
N SER A 7 -23.26 -25.13 -30.87
CA SER A 7 -22.05 -24.73 -30.15
C SER A 7 -22.17 -23.34 -29.51
N SER A 8 -22.72 -22.35 -30.22
CA SER A 8 -22.97 -21.03 -29.65
C SER A 8 -23.95 -21.07 -28.48
N ARG A 9 -25.02 -21.86 -28.58
CA ARG A 9 -26.01 -22.02 -27.51
C ARG A 9 -25.37 -22.60 -26.24
N TRP A 10 -24.51 -23.60 -26.38
CA TRP A 10 -23.75 -24.16 -25.25
C TRP A 10 -22.82 -23.15 -24.61
N LEU A 11 -22.02 -22.43 -25.42
CA LEU A 11 -21.09 -21.41 -24.93
C LEU A 11 -21.81 -20.30 -24.13
N PHE A 12 -22.91 -19.76 -24.65
CA PHE A 12 -23.68 -18.74 -23.94
C PHE A 12 -24.44 -19.28 -22.73
N THR A 13 -24.81 -20.57 -22.74
CA THR A 13 -25.37 -21.24 -21.56
C THR A 13 -24.31 -21.33 -20.46
N VAL A 14 -23.09 -21.75 -20.79
CA VAL A 14 -21.97 -21.80 -19.85
C VAL A 14 -21.64 -20.41 -19.33
N LEU A 15 -21.55 -19.41 -20.21
CA LEU A 15 -21.31 -18.01 -19.83
C LEU A 15 -22.36 -17.53 -18.81
N ARG A 16 -23.65 -17.73 -19.12
CA ARG A 16 -24.75 -17.41 -18.20
C ARG A 16 -24.60 -18.12 -16.85
N THR A 17 -24.30 -19.41 -16.84
CA THR A 17 -24.16 -20.19 -15.61
C THR A 17 -22.97 -19.73 -14.77
N VAL A 18 -21.82 -19.45 -15.39
CA VAL A 18 -20.61 -18.97 -14.70
C VAL A 18 -20.83 -17.57 -14.14
N THR A 19 -21.41 -16.66 -14.91
CA THR A 19 -21.79 -15.32 -14.43
C THR A 19 -22.80 -15.40 -13.29
N GLY A 20 -23.81 -16.28 -13.40
CA GLY A 20 -24.77 -16.52 -12.32
C GLY A 20 -24.12 -17.08 -11.05
N TRP A 21 -23.18 -18.01 -11.20
CA TRP A 21 -22.40 -18.55 -10.08
C TRP A 21 -21.58 -17.46 -9.38
N HIS A 22 -20.92 -16.58 -10.14
CA HIS A 22 -20.16 -15.47 -9.58
C HIS A 22 -21.02 -14.56 -8.69
N PHE A 23 -22.18 -14.10 -9.19
CA PHE A 23 -23.13 -13.32 -8.39
C PHE A 23 -23.61 -14.06 -7.14
N LEU A 24 -23.94 -15.35 -7.29
CA LEU A 24 -24.44 -16.16 -6.20
C LEU A 24 -23.37 -16.34 -5.11
N TYR A 25 -22.14 -16.65 -5.50
CA TYR A 25 -21.01 -16.78 -4.59
C TYR A 25 -20.73 -15.46 -3.87
N GLU A 26 -20.68 -14.34 -4.59
CA GLU A 26 -20.47 -13.02 -4.00
C GLU A 26 -21.54 -12.63 -2.98
N GLY A 27 -22.81 -12.98 -3.22
CA GLY A 27 -23.89 -12.76 -2.27
C GLY A 27 -23.80 -13.68 -1.04
N ILE A 28 -23.54 -14.97 -1.26
CA ILE A 28 -23.37 -15.96 -0.18
C ILE A 28 -22.20 -15.59 0.72
N ALA A 29 -21.04 -15.25 0.15
CA ALA A 29 -19.85 -14.86 0.91
C ALA A 29 -20.12 -13.66 1.84
N LYS A 30 -20.93 -12.70 1.39
CA LYS A 30 -21.34 -11.54 2.21
C LYS A 30 -22.34 -11.94 3.29
N ALA A 31 -23.31 -12.80 2.98
CA ALA A 31 -24.28 -13.29 3.96
C ALA A 31 -23.62 -14.07 5.12
N PHE A 32 -22.53 -14.80 4.85
CA PHE A 32 -21.78 -15.56 5.85
C PHE A 32 -20.72 -14.75 6.60
N ASN A 33 -20.57 -13.45 6.31
CA ASN A 33 -19.66 -12.57 7.03
C ASN A 33 -20.47 -11.60 7.92
N PRO A 34 -20.58 -11.84 9.25
CA PRO A 34 -21.39 -11.02 10.15
C PRO A 34 -20.94 -9.55 10.23
N GLY A 35 -19.71 -9.24 9.85
CA GLY A 35 -19.16 -7.88 9.85
C GLY A 35 -19.19 -7.18 8.50
N TRP A 36 -19.75 -7.80 7.45
CA TRP A 36 -19.76 -7.20 6.12
C TRP A 36 -20.74 -6.02 6.04
N SER A 37 -20.31 -4.93 5.40
CA SER A 37 -21.16 -3.77 5.06
C SER A 37 -20.64 -3.09 3.80
N SER A 38 -21.55 -2.44 3.05
CA SER A 38 -21.22 -1.59 1.90
C SER A 38 -20.57 -0.26 2.28
N THR A 39 -20.46 0.05 3.57
CA THR A 39 -19.92 1.32 4.09
C THR A 39 -18.61 1.73 3.43
N SER A 40 -17.60 0.85 3.41
CA SER A 40 -16.28 1.17 2.85
C SER A 40 -16.34 1.44 1.35
N TYR A 41 -17.18 0.71 0.64
CA TYR A 41 -17.39 0.91 -0.80
C TYR A 41 -18.08 2.25 -1.08
N LEU A 42 -19.12 2.61 -0.31
CA LEU A 42 -19.86 3.86 -0.52
C LEU A 42 -19.08 5.10 -0.07
N MET A 43 -18.24 4.99 0.96
CA MET A 43 -17.35 6.08 1.43
C MET A 43 -16.22 6.42 0.46
N GLU A 44 -15.86 5.51 -0.44
CA GLU A 44 -14.86 5.77 -1.49
C GLU A 44 -15.41 6.62 -2.64
N SER A 45 -16.72 6.84 -2.69
CA SER A 45 -17.33 7.58 -3.80
C SER A 45 -16.93 9.05 -3.77
N LYS A 46 -16.09 9.45 -4.73
CA LYS A 46 -15.57 10.83 -4.86
C LYS A 46 -16.19 11.60 -6.02
N TRP A 47 -17.24 11.05 -6.65
CA TRP A 47 -17.82 11.59 -7.89
C TRP A 47 -19.34 11.79 -7.75
N LEU A 48 -20.10 11.77 -8.85
CA LEU A 48 -21.55 11.89 -8.92
C LEU A 48 -22.25 11.12 -7.80
N PHE A 49 -23.16 11.80 -7.11
CA PHE A 49 -23.92 11.29 -5.96
C PHE A 49 -23.08 10.91 -4.72
N SER A 50 -21.79 11.25 -4.64
CA SER A 50 -20.95 11.05 -3.45
C SER A 50 -21.63 11.52 -2.16
N GLY A 51 -22.23 12.72 -2.15
CA GLY A 51 -22.98 13.21 -0.98
C GLY A 51 -24.16 12.32 -0.57
N PHE A 52 -24.85 11.70 -1.52
CA PHE A 52 -25.92 10.74 -1.24
C PHE A 52 -25.37 9.42 -0.70
N PHE A 53 -24.27 8.91 -1.28
CA PHE A 53 -23.61 7.70 -0.80
C PHE A 53 -23.05 7.88 0.63
N HIS A 54 -22.44 9.03 0.91
CA HIS A 54 -21.98 9.38 2.26
C HIS A 54 -23.14 9.62 3.24
N TRP A 55 -24.29 10.10 2.76
CA TRP A 55 -25.49 10.20 3.60
C TRP A 55 -26.03 8.82 3.99
N ILE A 56 -26.00 7.84 3.07
CA ILE A 56 -26.37 6.45 3.37
C ILE A 56 -25.45 5.91 4.48
N THR A 57 -24.14 6.13 4.39
CA THR A 57 -23.19 5.62 5.40
C THR A 57 -23.36 6.30 6.76
N GLY A 58 -23.82 7.56 6.80
CA GLY A 58 -24.17 8.27 8.02
C GLY A 58 -25.54 7.89 8.63
N ASN A 59 -26.38 7.14 7.90
CA ASN A 59 -27.72 6.74 8.34
C ASN A 59 -27.84 5.22 8.47
N GLY A 60 -27.82 4.70 9.71
CA GLY A 60 -27.84 3.27 9.98
C GLY A 60 -29.05 2.52 9.41
N THR A 61 -30.22 3.17 9.27
CA THR A 61 -31.40 2.52 8.66
C THR A 61 -31.24 2.42 7.14
N ALA A 62 -30.80 3.50 6.50
CA ALA A 62 -30.55 3.51 5.05
C ALA A 62 -29.45 2.52 4.67
N LEU A 63 -28.36 2.50 5.43
CA LEU A 63 -27.26 1.55 5.25
C LEU A 63 -27.71 0.09 5.41
N GLY A 64 -28.50 -0.21 6.46
CA GLY A 64 -29.03 -1.56 6.66
C GLY A 64 -29.92 -2.05 5.51
N ILE A 65 -30.73 -1.15 4.93
CA ILE A 65 -31.53 -1.45 3.74
C ILE A 65 -30.62 -1.72 2.53
N VAL A 66 -29.60 -0.89 2.30
CA VAL A 66 -28.66 -1.07 1.18
C VAL A 66 -27.88 -2.38 1.32
N ASP A 67 -27.37 -2.70 2.51
CA ASP A 67 -26.65 -3.94 2.77
C ASP A 67 -27.55 -5.16 2.55
N PHE A 68 -28.79 -5.12 3.05
CA PHE A 68 -29.78 -6.17 2.80
C PHE A 68 -30.07 -6.35 1.31
N LEU A 69 -30.40 -5.27 0.60
CA LEU A 69 -30.72 -5.32 -0.84
C LEU A 69 -29.52 -5.80 -1.67
N ASN A 70 -28.30 -5.43 -1.28
CA ASN A 70 -27.09 -5.83 -1.97
C ASN A 70 -26.84 -7.34 -1.84
N ILE A 71 -26.88 -7.86 -0.60
CA ILE A 71 -26.65 -9.29 -0.32
C ILE A 71 -27.72 -10.14 -1.01
N TRP A 72 -29.00 -9.87 -0.72
CA TRP A 72 -30.10 -10.69 -1.22
C TRP A 72 -30.36 -10.48 -2.70
N GLY A 73 -30.08 -9.28 -3.24
CA GLY A 73 -30.10 -9.00 -4.67
C GLY A 73 -29.08 -9.85 -5.43
N LEU A 74 -27.83 -9.91 -4.97
CA LEU A 74 -26.79 -10.76 -5.56
C LEU A 74 -27.18 -12.24 -5.54
N ILE A 75 -27.71 -12.74 -4.41
CA ILE A 75 -28.15 -14.14 -4.27
C ILE A 75 -29.31 -14.46 -5.23
N ALA A 76 -30.35 -13.62 -5.25
CA ALA A 76 -31.52 -13.85 -6.08
C ALA A 76 -31.17 -13.79 -7.59
N ILE A 77 -30.44 -12.76 -8.01
CA ILE A 77 -29.98 -12.60 -9.39
C ILE A 77 -29.07 -13.77 -9.78
N GLY A 78 -28.11 -14.12 -8.94
CA GLY A 78 -27.17 -15.22 -9.17
C GLY A 78 -27.87 -16.57 -9.29
N ALA A 79 -28.80 -16.90 -8.39
CA ALA A 79 -29.56 -18.16 -8.44
C ALA A 79 -30.43 -18.26 -9.69
N CYS A 80 -31.14 -17.18 -10.05
CA CYS A 80 -31.94 -17.13 -11.27
C CYS A 80 -31.07 -17.24 -12.54
N LEU A 81 -29.93 -16.56 -12.59
CA LEU A 81 -28.98 -16.68 -13.69
C LEU A 81 -28.25 -18.02 -13.71
N PHE A 82 -28.06 -18.71 -12.60
CA PHE A 82 -27.41 -20.03 -12.56
C PHE A 82 -28.39 -21.13 -13.04
N LEU A 83 -29.60 -21.15 -12.51
CA LEU A 83 -30.65 -22.11 -12.88
C LEU A 83 -31.32 -21.78 -14.23
N GLY A 84 -31.21 -20.54 -14.67
CA GLY A 84 -31.79 -20.02 -15.91
C GLY A 84 -33.29 -19.79 -15.79
N LEU A 85 -33.70 -19.30 -14.62
CA LEU A 85 -35.07 -18.87 -14.31
C LEU A 85 -35.15 -17.36 -14.51
N PHE A 86 -36.17 -16.87 -15.21
CA PHE A 86 -36.36 -15.44 -15.50
C PHE A 86 -35.08 -14.77 -16.03
N THR A 87 -34.33 -15.47 -16.88
CA THR A 87 -32.95 -15.11 -17.28
C THR A 87 -32.83 -13.67 -17.75
N ARG A 88 -33.79 -13.19 -18.56
CA ARG A 88 -33.78 -11.83 -19.09
C ARG A 88 -33.97 -10.77 -18.01
N ILE A 89 -34.91 -11.00 -17.09
CA ILE A 89 -35.18 -10.08 -15.97
C ILE A 89 -33.97 -10.04 -15.03
N SER A 90 -33.43 -11.22 -14.72
CA SER A 90 -32.27 -11.36 -13.82
C SER A 90 -31.02 -10.72 -14.42
N ALA A 91 -30.80 -10.86 -15.73
CA ALA A 91 -29.70 -10.21 -16.43
C ALA A 91 -29.84 -8.68 -16.43
N ILE A 92 -31.05 -8.15 -16.68
CA ILE A 92 -31.31 -6.70 -16.61
C ILE A 92 -31.09 -6.17 -15.19
N ALA A 93 -31.59 -6.88 -14.18
CA ALA A 93 -31.40 -6.52 -12.77
C ALA A 93 -29.92 -6.54 -12.37
N GLY A 94 -29.17 -7.56 -12.80
CA GLY A 94 -27.73 -7.65 -12.58
C GLY A 94 -26.94 -6.55 -13.28
N THR A 95 -27.29 -6.21 -14.52
CA THR A 95 -26.70 -5.05 -15.24
C THR A 95 -26.96 -3.77 -14.45
N PHE A 96 -28.18 -3.54 -13.99
CA PHE A 96 -28.51 -2.34 -13.20
C PHE A 96 -27.69 -2.28 -11.91
N LEU A 97 -27.58 -3.39 -11.17
CA LEU A 97 -26.78 -3.47 -9.95
C LEU A 97 -25.29 -3.17 -10.20
N LEU A 98 -24.70 -3.77 -11.23
CA LEU A 98 -23.29 -3.52 -11.59
C LEU A 98 -23.05 -2.08 -12.07
N LEU A 99 -24.03 -1.47 -12.74
CA LEU A 99 -23.95 -0.06 -13.12
C LEU A 99 -24.05 0.85 -11.89
N LEU A 100 -24.82 0.50 -10.86
CA LEU A 100 -24.80 1.22 -9.58
C LEU A 100 -23.42 1.16 -8.92
N TYR A 101 -22.76 -0.01 -8.93
CA TYR A 101 -21.38 -0.14 -8.45
C TYR A 101 -20.41 0.73 -9.27
N TYR A 102 -20.51 0.65 -10.60
CA TYR A 102 -19.71 1.46 -11.51
C TYR A 102 -19.90 2.96 -11.26
N ILE A 103 -21.14 3.42 -11.03
CA ILE A 103 -21.44 4.83 -10.73
C ILE A 103 -20.91 5.22 -9.35
N ALA A 104 -20.99 4.34 -8.35
CA ALA A 104 -20.45 4.64 -7.03
C ALA A 104 -18.93 4.84 -7.08
N ASN A 105 -18.20 3.96 -7.78
CA ASN A 105 -16.74 3.99 -7.86
C ASN A 105 -16.25 3.69 -9.28
N PRO A 106 -16.25 4.68 -10.20
CA PRO A 106 -15.80 4.46 -11.56
C PRO A 106 -14.26 4.39 -11.66
N PRO A 107 -13.70 3.62 -12.62
CA PRO A 107 -12.27 3.33 -12.73
C PRO A 107 -11.36 4.54 -13.01
N PHE A 108 -11.92 5.65 -13.48
CA PHE A 108 -11.18 6.89 -13.72
C PHE A 108 -11.08 7.78 -12.48
N MET A 109 -11.80 7.43 -11.40
CA MET A 109 -11.71 8.17 -10.14
C MET A 109 -10.62 7.57 -9.26
N PRO A 110 -9.85 8.41 -8.53
CA PRO A 110 -8.81 7.92 -7.64
C PRO A 110 -9.38 7.01 -6.54
N SER A 111 -9.06 5.72 -6.59
CA SER A 111 -9.42 4.72 -5.58
C SER A 111 -8.32 4.64 -4.51
N SER A 112 -8.71 4.50 -3.24
CA SER A 112 -7.76 4.25 -2.15
C SER A 112 -7.27 2.79 -2.09
N TYR A 113 -7.84 1.89 -2.91
CA TYR A 113 -7.43 0.49 -3.00
C TYR A 113 -6.48 0.28 -4.19
N PRO A 114 -5.44 -0.58 -4.05
CA PRO A 114 -4.55 -0.93 -5.16
C PRO A 114 -5.37 -1.48 -6.33
N SER A 115 -5.40 -0.76 -7.44
CA SER A 115 -6.23 -1.14 -8.58
C SER A 115 -5.62 -2.34 -9.29
N THR A 116 -6.10 -3.55 -9.02
CA THR A 116 -5.79 -4.72 -9.85
C THR A 116 -6.50 -4.67 -11.21
N SER A 117 -7.35 -3.65 -11.46
CA SER A 117 -8.49 -3.81 -12.40
C SER A 117 -9.12 -2.50 -12.93
N HIS A 118 -8.33 -1.44 -13.18
CA HIS A 118 -8.84 -0.20 -13.80
C HIS A 118 -8.16 0.06 -15.16
N PHE A 119 -8.92 -0.11 -16.24
CA PHE A 119 -8.51 0.22 -17.61
C PHE A 119 -9.16 1.54 -18.00
N TYR A 120 -8.76 2.64 -17.36
CA TYR A 120 -9.26 4.00 -17.61
C TYR A 120 -10.78 4.17 -17.40
N ILE A 121 -11.61 3.77 -18.37
CA ILE A 121 -13.08 3.75 -18.27
C ILE A 121 -13.66 2.34 -18.09
N ILE A 122 -12.87 1.28 -18.26
CA ILE A 122 -13.35 -0.10 -18.15
C ILE A 122 -12.88 -0.70 -16.82
N ASN A 123 -13.80 -1.35 -16.09
CA ASN A 123 -13.51 -2.21 -14.96
C ASN A 123 -14.28 -3.54 -15.11
N TYR A 124 -14.09 -4.47 -14.17
CA TYR A 124 -14.78 -5.75 -14.20
C TYR A 124 -16.30 -5.62 -14.11
N ASN A 125 -16.81 -4.66 -13.33
CA ASN A 125 -18.26 -4.39 -13.24
C ASN A 125 -18.85 -4.04 -14.61
N LEU A 126 -18.18 -3.18 -15.38
CA LEU A 126 -18.63 -2.81 -16.72
C LEU A 126 -18.53 -3.98 -17.71
N LEU A 127 -17.44 -4.76 -17.65
CA LEU A 127 -17.27 -5.93 -18.50
C LEU A 127 -18.38 -6.97 -18.25
N GLU A 128 -18.64 -7.27 -16.99
CA GLU A 128 -19.68 -8.23 -16.60
C GLU A 128 -21.09 -7.68 -16.88
N ALA A 129 -21.31 -6.37 -16.74
CA ALA A 129 -22.56 -5.73 -17.16
C ALA A 129 -22.82 -5.91 -18.67
N VAL A 130 -21.77 -5.79 -19.51
CA VAL A 130 -21.87 -6.05 -20.96
C VAL A 130 -22.21 -7.52 -21.23
N VAL A 131 -21.60 -8.46 -20.51
CA VAL A 131 -21.95 -9.89 -20.61
C VAL A 131 -23.43 -10.11 -20.28
N LEU A 132 -23.94 -9.49 -19.22
CA LEU A 132 -25.36 -9.57 -18.86
C LEU A 132 -26.28 -8.92 -19.91
N ILE A 133 -25.89 -7.80 -20.52
CA ILE A 133 -26.64 -7.18 -21.63
C ILE A 133 -26.74 -8.14 -22.81
N VAL A 134 -25.64 -8.82 -23.16
CA VAL A 134 -25.62 -9.84 -24.22
C VAL A 134 -26.56 -11.00 -23.85
N ILE A 135 -26.54 -11.47 -22.60
CA ILE A 135 -27.46 -12.52 -22.11
C ILE A 135 -28.92 -12.04 -22.19
N ALA A 136 -29.20 -10.80 -21.81
CA ALA A 136 -30.55 -10.21 -21.82
C ALA A 136 -31.12 -10.00 -23.23
N ALA A 137 -30.27 -9.92 -24.25
CA ALA A 137 -30.67 -9.80 -25.65
C ALA A 137 -31.21 -11.12 -26.22
N PHE A 138 -30.88 -12.27 -25.62
CA PHE A 138 -31.38 -13.56 -26.10
C PHE A 138 -32.86 -13.77 -25.71
N PRO A 139 -33.65 -14.42 -26.59
CA PRO A 139 -34.99 -14.90 -26.24
C PRO A 139 -34.95 -15.86 -25.04
N ALA A 140 -36.01 -15.84 -24.23
CA ALA A 140 -36.09 -16.63 -22.98
C ALA A 140 -35.94 -18.16 -23.19
N ASN A 141 -36.18 -18.65 -24.40
CA ASN A 141 -36.10 -20.06 -24.80
C ASN A 141 -34.84 -20.41 -25.61
N TYR A 142 -33.93 -19.45 -25.84
CA TYR A 142 -32.76 -19.69 -26.68
C TYR A 142 -31.68 -20.53 -25.97
N LEU A 143 -31.38 -20.20 -24.71
CA LEU A 143 -30.36 -20.87 -23.89
C LEU A 143 -30.93 -22.12 -23.20
N TYR A 144 -30.06 -23.04 -22.80
CA TYR A 144 -30.49 -24.17 -21.96
C TYR A 144 -30.73 -23.69 -20.53
N SER A 145 -31.90 -24.01 -19.99
CA SER A 145 -32.31 -23.62 -18.65
C SER A 145 -33.44 -24.49 -18.10
N VAL A 146 -33.64 -24.43 -16.78
CA VAL A 146 -34.79 -25.05 -16.11
C VAL A 146 -36.10 -24.44 -16.63
N GLN A 147 -36.13 -23.13 -16.90
CA GLN A 147 -37.30 -22.46 -17.48
C GLN A 147 -37.66 -23.00 -18.86
N ARG A 148 -36.66 -23.22 -19.73
CA ARG A 148 -36.87 -23.80 -21.06
C ARG A 148 -37.42 -25.22 -20.96
N TRP A 149 -36.88 -26.03 -20.06
CA TRP A 149 -37.37 -27.38 -19.82
C TRP A 149 -38.85 -27.38 -19.40
N ILE A 150 -39.22 -26.57 -18.39
CA ILE A 150 -40.61 -26.43 -17.93
C ILE A 150 -41.56 -26.01 -19.07
N LEU A 151 -41.15 -25.02 -19.89
CA LEU A 151 -41.95 -24.54 -21.02
C LEU A 151 -42.14 -25.60 -22.11
N LEU A 152 -41.09 -26.36 -22.43
CA LEU A 152 -41.18 -27.46 -23.40
C LEU A 152 -42.10 -28.57 -22.90
N THR A 153 -41.94 -29.01 -21.64
CA THR A 153 -42.80 -30.04 -21.06
C THR A 153 -44.26 -29.58 -20.94
N HIS A 154 -44.50 -28.29 -20.70
CA HIS A 154 -45.86 -27.73 -20.69
C HIS A 154 -46.45 -27.64 -22.10
N SER A 155 -45.66 -27.23 -23.11
CA SER A 155 -46.09 -27.21 -24.51
C SER A 155 -46.44 -28.61 -24.99
N GLU A 156 -45.58 -29.60 -24.76
CA GLU A 156 -45.85 -30.99 -25.14
C GLU A 156 -47.15 -31.53 -24.50
N ARG A 157 -47.41 -31.17 -23.23
CA ARG A 157 -48.67 -31.52 -22.54
C ARG A 157 -49.88 -30.77 -23.10
N LYS A 158 -49.71 -29.52 -23.56
CA LYS A 158 -50.77 -28.72 -24.18
C LYS A 158 -51.06 -29.21 -25.60
N ASP A 159 -50.03 -29.48 -26.40
CA ASP A 159 -50.13 -29.96 -27.77
C ASP A 159 -50.70 -31.39 -27.82
N ALA A 160 -50.47 -32.20 -26.77
CA ALA A 160 -51.16 -33.49 -26.57
C ALA A 160 -52.65 -33.34 -26.23
N LYS A 161 -53.08 -32.20 -25.67
CA LYS A 161 -54.50 -31.89 -25.36
C LYS A 161 -55.20 -31.10 -26.48
N PHE A 162 -54.46 -30.34 -27.28
CA PHE A 162 -54.96 -29.44 -28.34
C PHE A 162 -54.00 -29.47 -29.55
N PRO A 163 -54.25 -30.34 -30.55
CA PRO A 163 -53.35 -30.51 -31.69
C PRO A 163 -53.21 -29.23 -32.54
N PRO A 164 -51.98 -28.85 -32.96
CA PRO A 164 -51.74 -27.66 -33.78
C PRO A 164 -52.46 -27.65 -35.14
N LYS A 165 -52.92 -28.83 -35.60
CA LYS A 165 -53.65 -29.03 -36.87
C LYS A 165 -55.03 -28.38 -36.88
N ASP A 166 -55.56 -28.05 -35.71
CA ASP A 166 -56.91 -27.49 -35.52
C ASP A 166 -56.90 -25.95 -35.37
N ASN A 167 -55.73 -25.30 -35.46
CA ASN A 167 -55.57 -23.85 -35.33
C ASN A 167 -55.57 -23.16 -36.72
N HIS A 168 -56.25 -22.02 -36.84
CA HIS A 168 -56.30 -21.22 -38.07
C HIS A 168 -54.97 -20.50 -38.33
N GLU A 169 -54.47 -20.51 -39.56
CA GLU A 169 -53.22 -19.84 -39.96
C GLU A 169 -53.40 -18.33 -40.11
N ILE A 170 -52.57 -17.54 -39.42
CA ILE A 170 -52.47 -16.09 -39.60
C ILE A 170 -51.18 -15.82 -40.39
N ILE A 171 -51.33 -15.21 -41.57
CA ILE A 171 -50.24 -14.82 -42.46
C ILE A 171 -49.79 -13.41 -42.09
N GLU A 172 -48.62 -13.26 -41.46
CA GLU A 172 -47.92 -11.98 -41.40
C GLU A 172 -46.48 -12.13 -41.89
N SER A 173 -46.22 -11.57 -43.07
CA SER A 173 -44.87 -11.35 -43.60
C SER A 173 -44.53 -9.86 -43.45
N HIS A 174 -43.63 -9.52 -42.51
CA HIS A 174 -42.99 -8.20 -42.51
C HIS A 174 -41.47 -8.34 -42.59
N ASP A 175 -40.91 -7.79 -43.68
CA ASP A 175 -39.48 -7.69 -43.94
C ASP A 175 -38.84 -6.60 -43.04
N THR A 176 -37.99 -7.03 -42.10
CA THR A 176 -37.34 -6.17 -41.09
C THR A 176 -35.92 -5.73 -41.45
N SER A 177 -35.43 -6.01 -42.68
CA SER A 177 -34.01 -5.86 -43.04
C SER A 177 -33.46 -4.44 -42.94
N ARG A 178 -34.26 -3.41 -43.29
CA ARG A 178 -33.85 -1.99 -43.20
C ARG A 178 -33.73 -1.47 -41.77
N ARG A 179 -34.52 -2.00 -40.83
CA ARG A 179 -34.53 -1.59 -39.42
C ARG A 179 -33.36 -2.18 -38.64
N GLU A 180 -32.90 -3.36 -39.06
CA GLU A 180 -31.69 -4.05 -38.58
C GLU A 180 -30.41 -3.32 -39.03
N LEU A 181 -30.34 -2.89 -40.29
CA LEU A 181 -29.16 -2.20 -40.84
C LEU A 181 -28.87 -0.87 -40.12
N ILE A 182 -29.91 -0.09 -39.80
CA ILE A 182 -29.77 1.20 -39.08
C ILE A 182 -29.31 0.98 -37.63
N LYS A 183 -29.75 -0.10 -36.97
CA LYS A 183 -29.31 -0.45 -35.61
C LYS A 183 -27.84 -0.89 -35.58
N ASN A 184 -27.37 -1.55 -36.64
CA ASN A 184 -25.99 -2.04 -36.73
C ASN A 184 -24.97 -0.93 -37.10
N LEU A 185 -25.40 0.17 -37.72
CA LEU A 185 -24.53 1.28 -38.13
C LEU A 185 -24.41 2.42 -37.10
N ALA A 186 -25.29 2.47 -36.08
CA ALA A 186 -25.31 3.54 -35.08
C ALA A 186 -24.08 3.59 -34.14
N VAL A 187 -23.21 2.57 -34.15
CA VAL A 187 -22.05 2.44 -33.26
C VAL A 187 -20.78 3.11 -33.82
N ILE A 188 -20.73 3.34 -35.14
CA ILE A 188 -19.53 3.83 -35.85
C ILE A 188 -19.16 5.29 -35.53
N PRO A 189 -20.10 6.24 -35.33
CA PRO A 189 -19.75 7.64 -35.06
C PRO A 189 -19.18 7.89 -33.64
N ILE A 190 -19.57 7.07 -32.66
CA ILE A 190 -19.19 7.26 -31.24
C ILE A 190 -17.72 6.86 -31.01
N PHE A 191 -17.26 5.78 -31.66
CA PHE A 191 -15.87 5.34 -31.55
C PHE A 191 -14.89 6.15 -32.41
N GLY A 192 -15.32 6.61 -33.59
CA GLY A 192 -14.47 7.39 -34.49
C GLY A 192 -14.02 8.73 -33.91
N ALA A 193 -14.91 9.46 -33.23
CA ALA A 193 -14.58 10.77 -32.63
C ALA A 193 -13.66 10.63 -31.41
N ALA A 194 -13.86 9.59 -30.58
CA ALA A 194 -13.01 9.31 -29.42
C ALA A 194 -11.59 8.89 -29.84
N PHE A 195 -11.46 8.09 -30.90
CA PHE A 195 -10.17 7.60 -31.39
C PHE A 195 -9.33 8.70 -32.06
N PHE A 196 -9.96 9.59 -32.83
CA PHE A 196 -9.26 10.69 -33.51
C PHE A 196 -8.76 11.77 -32.54
N GLY A 197 -9.48 12.00 -31.43
CA GLY A 197 -9.02 12.89 -30.34
C GLY A 197 -7.82 12.32 -29.57
N MET A 198 -7.71 10.99 -29.49
CA MET A 198 -6.64 10.29 -28.78
C MET A 198 -5.34 10.22 -29.61
N ALA A 199 -5.47 10.06 -30.94
CA ALA A 199 -4.35 9.98 -31.88
C ALA A 199 -3.53 11.28 -32.02
N LYS A 200 -4.06 12.43 -31.58
CA LYS A 200 -3.36 13.73 -31.66
C LYS A 200 -2.43 14.02 -30.48
N LYS A 201 -2.48 13.25 -29.37
CA LYS A 201 -1.83 13.67 -28.12
C LYS A 201 -0.70 12.79 -27.57
N ARG A 202 -0.51 11.53 -28.00
CA ARG A 202 0.66 10.73 -27.56
C ARG A 202 1.09 9.73 -28.63
N GLY A 203 2.36 9.81 -29.01
CA GLY A 203 3.02 8.93 -29.97
C GLY A 203 3.11 7.48 -29.46
N TRP A 204 3.12 6.57 -30.42
CA TRP A 204 2.97 5.12 -30.31
C TRP A 204 4.34 4.44 -30.29
N PHE A 205 4.59 3.48 -29.38
CA PHE A 205 5.51 2.32 -29.48
C PHE A 205 5.26 1.43 -28.24
N SER A 206 5.42 0.11 -28.18
CA SER A 206 5.69 -1.01 -29.10
C SER A 206 5.34 -2.27 -28.27
N PHE A 207 4.80 -3.31 -28.90
CA PHE A 207 4.17 -4.47 -28.23
C PHE A 207 4.94 -5.74 -28.63
N GLU A 208 5.94 -6.19 -27.84
CA GLU A 208 6.58 -7.49 -28.13
C GLU A 208 7.33 -8.21 -26.99
N GLU A 209 7.08 -7.92 -25.71
CA GLU A 209 7.64 -8.73 -24.60
C GLU A 209 6.68 -8.83 -23.41
N ASP A 210 5.47 -9.36 -23.62
CA ASP A 210 4.57 -9.68 -22.50
C ASP A 210 3.81 -11.01 -22.67
N ASN A 211 4.49 -11.99 -23.28
CA ASN A 211 3.90 -13.30 -23.61
C ASN A 211 4.54 -14.51 -22.90
N LEU A 212 5.42 -14.34 -21.91
CA LEU A 212 6.03 -15.48 -21.21
C LEU A 212 6.19 -15.25 -19.70
N ALA A 213 5.06 -15.11 -18.97
CA ALA A 213 5.02 -15.45 -17.54
C ALA A 213 3.57 -15.59 -17.02
N ARG A 214 2.76 -16.46 -17.65
CA ARG A 214 1.52 -16.94 -17.04
C ARG A 214 1.52 -18.46 -16.99
N LYS A 215 1.84 -18.98 -15.80
CA LYS A 215 1.25 -20.16 -15.16
C LYS A 215 2.05 -20.49 -13.90
N SER A 216 1.40 -20.42 -12.74
CA SER A 216 1.42 -21.49 -11.72
C SER A 216 0.66 -21.03 -10.49
N ASP A 217 -0.30 -21.86 -10.10
CA ASP A 217 -0.97 -21.87 -8.82
C ASP A 217 0.02 -22.13 -7.68
N ALA A 218 -0.19 -21.44 -6.55
CA ALA A 218 -0.03 -21.95 -5.18
C ALA A 218 -0.33 -20.81 -4.21
N VAL A 219 -1.38 -21.00 -3.41
CA VAL A 219 -1.71 -20.12 -2.27
C VAL A 219 -0.59 -20.27 -1.24
N SER A 220 0.33 -19.32 -1.21
CA SER A 220 1.32 -19.13 -0.15
C SER A 220 0.83 -18.05 0.81
N GLY A 221 1.07 -18.25 2.11
CA GLY A 221 0.66 -17.36 3.21
C GLY A 221 1.11 -15.90 3.08
N ALA A 222 1.97 -15.57 2.12
CA ALA A 222 2.29 -14.18 1.75
C ALA A 222 1.07 -13.39 1.21
N SER A 223 0.09 -14.06 0.58
CA SER A 223 -1.12 -13.39 0.07
C SER A 223 -2.08 -12.95 1.20
N LEU A 224 -2.02 -13.60 2.36
CA LEU A 224 -2.79 -13.20 3.56
C LEU A 224 -2.23 -11.93 4.21
N VAL A 225 -0.92 -11.66 4.06
CA VAL A 225 -0.28 -10.43 4.57
C VAL A 225 -0.49 -9.25 3.62
N LEU A 226 -0.52 -9.51 2.32
CA LEU A 226 -0.81 -8.50 1.28
C LEU A 226 -2.31 -8.16 1.16
N GLY A 227 -3.20 -9.02 1.65
CA GLY A 227 -4.65 -8.82 1.67
C GLY A 227 -5.23 -8.31 2.99
N ARG A 228 -4.39 -7.96 3.99
CA ARG A 228 -4.86 -7.22 5.16
C ARG A 228 -5.07 -5.76 4.75
N ASP A 229 -6.33 -5.32 4.73
CA ASP A 229 -6.66 -3.90 4.75
C ASP A 229 -6.22 -3.34 6.11
N TYR A 230 -5.01 -2.76 6.17
CA TYR A 230 -4.50 -2.10 7.38
C TYR A 230 -5.35 -0.86 7.66
N SER A 231 -6.36 -1.02 8.52
CA SER A 231 -7.24 0.08 8.90
C SER A 231 -6.61 0.86 10.05
N ILE A 232 -6.61 2.19 9.95
CA ILE A 232 -6.26 3.08 11.07
C ILE A 232 -7.10 2.80 12.33
N ARG A 233 -8.24 2.11 12.20
CA ARG A 233 -9.08 1.64 13.31
C ARG A 233 -8.37 0.62 14.22
N GLU A 234 -7.33 -0.04 13.73
CA GLU A 234 -6.51 -0.98 14.52
C GLU A 234 -5.46 -0.28 15.38
N LEU A 235 -5.30 1.04 15.23
CA LEU A 235 -4.40 1.84 16.06
C LEU A 235 -4.95 1.92 17.49
N ARG A 236 -4.19 1.38 18.45
CA ARG A 236 -4.51 1.39 19.88
C ARG A 236 -4.28 2.76 20.51
N GLY A 237 -3.30 3.50 19.99
CA GLY A 237 -2.99 4.85 20.43
C GLY A 237 -1.91 5.50 19.59
N GLN A 238 -1.75 6.81 19.76
CA GLN A 238 -0.76 7.59 19.03
C GLN A 238 0.64 7.33 19.59
N VAL A 239 1.66 7.36 18.71
CA VAL A 239 3.05 7.24 19.14
C VAL A 239 3.41 8.40 20.09
N PRO A 240 3.96 8.10 21.29
CA PRO A 240 4.37 9.14 22.23
C PRO A 240 5.43 10.08 21.66
N GLN A 241 5.46 11.30 22.18
CA GLN A 241 6.41 12.33 21.76
C GLN A 241 7.47 12.59 22.84
N GLY A 242 8.64 13.02 22.39
CA GLY A 242 9.65 13.72 23.17
C GLY A 242 9.99 15.05 22.48
N ARG A 243 11.10 15.66 22.84
CA ARG A 243 11.65 16.85 22.19
C ARG A 243 13.16 16.76 22.05
N ILE A 244 13.71 17.49 21.10
CA ILE A 244 15.12 17.84 21.06
C ILE A 244 15.13 19.36 21.03
N ARG A 245 15.74 19.98 22.05
CA ARG A 245 15.52 21.39 22.38
C ARG A 245 14.02 21.71 22.48
N ASP A 246 13.55 22.65 21.67
CA ASP A 246 12.16 23.11 21.58
C ASP A 246 11.35 22.38 20.49
N VAL A 247 11.97 21.52 19.70
CA VAL A 247 11.31 20.79 18.61
C VAL A 247 10.65 19.53 19.17
N PRO A 248 9.32 19.32 19.04
CA PRO A 248 8.69 18.06 19.43
C PRO A 248 8.82 17.00 18.34
N LEU A 249 9.25 15.79 18.72
CA LEU A 249 9.47 14.65 17.83
C LEU A 249 8.74 13.41 18.37
N SER A 250 8.20 12.58 17.50
CA SER A 250 7.71 11.25 17.87
C SER A 250 8.86 10.34 18.29
N ARG A 251 8.66 9.55 19.35
CA ARG A 251 9.68 8.62 19.87
C ARG A 251 10.04 7.50 18.89
N ILE A 252 9.16 7.21 17.94
CA ILE A 252 9.51 6.51 16.70
C ILE A 252 9.68 7.54 15.59
N ILE A 253 10.78 7.45 14.85
CA ILE A 253 11.13 8.32 13.72
C ILE A 253 11.20 7.47 12.44
N ILE A 254 10.69 8.00 11.33
CA ILE A 254 10.68 7.31 10.04
C ILE A 254 12.11 7.26 9.49
N GLY A 255 12.60 6.06 9.19
CA GLY A 255 13.93 5.84 8.59
C GLY A 255 13.88 5.77 7.06
N GLY A 256 14.75 6.55 6.41
CA GLY A 256 14.70 6.77 4.96
C GLY A 256 15.37 5.75 4.04
N ASN A 257 16.13 4.76 4.54
CA ASN A 257 16.87 3.85 3.66
C ASN A 257 15.96 3.09 2.67
N LEU A 258 14.79 2.63 3.14
CA LEU A 258 13.81 1.95 2.29
C LEU A 258 13.21 2.91 1.23
N ILE A 259 12.96 4.16 1.61
CA ILE A 259 12.44 5.23 0.75
C ILE A 259 13.46 5.60 -0.35
N SER A 260 14.75 5.63 -0.01
CA SER A 260 15.85 5.87 -0.95
C SER A 260 16.26 4.63 -1.76
N GLY A 261 15.63 3.47 -1.52
CA GLY A 261 15.90 2.23 -2.25
C GLY A 261 17.23 1.54 -1.90
N PHE A 262 17.78 1.82 -0.71
CA PHE A 262 18.97 1.15 -0.18
C PHE A 262 18.56 0.07 0.83
N ALA A 263 18.93 -1.18 0.56
CA ALA A 263 18.79 -2.28 1.51
C ALA A 263 20.14 -2.87 1.89
N HIS A 264 20.27 -3.22 3.16
CA HIS A 264 21.28 -4.15 3.66
C HIS A 264 20.83 -5.57 3.31
N SER A 265 21.00 -5.94 2.04
CA SER A 265 20.45 -7.16 1.46
C SER A 265 21.41 -8.35 1.45
N ARG A 266 22.68 -8.14 1.82
CA ARG A 266 23.72 -9.17 1.81
C ARG A 266 23.81 -9.82 0.42
N ASP A 267 23.59 -11.13 0.33
CA ASP A 267 23.56 -11.94 -0.88
C ASP A 267 22.24 -11.86 -1.69
N LEU A 268 21.21 -11.20 -1.16
CA LEU A 268 19.90 -11.06 -1.82
C LEU A 268 19.90 -9.92 -2.84
N ILE A 269 20.53 -10.17 -4.00
CA ILE A 269 20.77 -9.18 -5.07
C ILE A 269 19.53 -8.45 -5.60
N TYR A 270 18.32 -9.01 -5.45
CA TYR A 270 17.08 -8.43 -5.98
C TYR A 270 16.38 -7.48 -5.02
N VAL A 271 16.74 -7.45 -3.73
CA VAL A 271 16.00 -6.70 -2.70
C VAL A 271 16.02 -5.20 -2.99
N SER A 272 17.18 -4.63 -3.31
CA SER A 272 17.30 -3.20 -3.64
C SER A 272 16.50 -2.83 -4.89
N THR A 273 16.49 -3.69 -5.91
CA THR A 273 15.68 -3.48 -7.12
C THR A 273 14.19 -3.55 -6.82
N TRP A 274 13.77 -4.50 -5.97
CA TRP A 274 12.39 -4.62 -5.54
C TRP A 274 11.94 -3.41 -4.71
N LEU A 275 12.76 -2.94 -3.76
CA LEU A 275 12.47 -1.74 -2.97
C LEU A 275 12.28 -0.51 -3.84
N LYS A 276 13.15 -0.29 -4.83
CA LYS A 276 13.02 0.82 -5.78
C LYS A 276 11.74 0.75 -6.62
N LYS A 277 11.25 -0.45 -6.92
CA LYS A 277 9.96 -0.65 -7.62
C LYS A 277 8.76 -0.48 -6.68
N TYR A 278 8.90 -0.86 -5.42
CA TYR A 278 7.85 -0.76 -4.41
C TYR A 278 7.63 0.68 -3.94
N PHE A 279 8.70 1.35 -3.52
CA PHE A 279 8.71 2.72 -3.03
C PHE A 279 8.69 3.74 -4.16
N THR A 280 7.57 3.75 -4.91
CA THR A 280 7.23 4.86 -5.79
C THR A 280 6.97 6.13 -5.00
N ASP A 281 7.05 7.30 -5.63
CA ASP A 281 6.72 8.59 -4.99
C ASP A 281 5.39 8.55 -4.22
N GLU A 282 4.34 8.00 -4.85
CA GLU A 282 3.01 7.94 -4.26
C GLU A 282 2.97 6.98 -3.06
N LYS A 283 3.67 5.84 -3.14
CA LYS A 283 3.76 4.88 -2.02
C LYS A 283 4.54 5.49 -0.84
N VAL A 284 5.60 6.24 -1.10
CA VAL A 284 6.33 6.97 -0.05
C VAL A 284 5.40 8.00 0.62
N ILE A 285 4.68 8.80 -0.18
CA ILE A 285 3.75 9.81 0.32
C ILE A 285 2.62 9.18 1.15
N GLU A 286 2.02 8.08 0.67
CA GLU A 286 1.02 7.29 1.39
C GLU A 286 1.57 6.80 2.74
N THR A 287 2.80 6.30 2.76
CA THR A 287 3.47 5.85 3.99
C THR A 287 3.66 7.01 4.97
N LEU A 288 4.06 8.19 4.50
CA LEU A 288 4.21 9.39 5.33
C LEU A 288 2.87 9.83 5.95
N TRP A 289 1.77 9.79 5.18
CA TRP A 289 0.43 10.07 5.70
C TRP A 289 -0.02 9.05 6.75
N LEU A 290 0.26 7.77 6.52
CA LEU A 290 -0.06 6.71 7.48
C LEU A 290 0.73 6.89 8.78
N CYS A 291 2.01 7.23 8.68
CA CYS A 291 2.84 7.59 9.82
C CYS A 291 2.26 8.78 10.59
N GLU A 292 1.86 9.85 9.89
CA GLU A 292 1.24 11.03 10.51
C GLU A 292 -0.04 10.65 11.27
N ALA A 293 -0.89 9.81 10.67
CA ALA A 293 -2.12 9.32 11.30
C ALA A 293 -1.85 8.48 12.57
N CYS A 294 -0.68 7.85 12.66
CA CYS A 294 -0.23 7.11 13.83
C CYS A 294 0.48 7.99 14.89
N GLY A 295 0.61 9.29 14.65
CA GLY A 295 1.29 10.23 15.56
C GLY A 295 2.80 10.30 15.36
N ILE A 296 3.31 9.68 14.29
CA ILE A 296 4.72 9.75 13.89
C ILE A 296 4.92 11.03 13.08
N ASN A 297 5.66 11.99 13.63
CA ASN A 297 5.72 13.35 13.11
C ASN A 297 7.07 13.74 12.51
N THR A 298 8.07 12.85 12.54
CA THR A 298 9.42 13.15 12.07
C THR A 298 9.99 12.02 11.20
N ALA A 299 10.66 12.40 10.12
CA ALA A 299 11.38 11.50 9.23
C ALA A 299 12.86 11.89 9.12
N ILE A 300 13.74 10.90 9.25
CA ILE A 300 15.17 10.99 8.93
C ILE A 300 15.37 10.47 7.51
N LEU A 301 15.55 11.40 6.59
CA LEU A 301 15.77 11.10 5.16
C LEU A 301 17.04 11.77 4.66
N ARG A 302 17.66 11.18 3.64
CA ARG A 302 18.88 11.70 3.01
C ARG A 302 18.63 13.03 2.30
N CYS A 303 19.58 13.96 2.39
CA CYS A 303 19.51 15.21 1.63
C CYS A 303 19.99 15.03 0.19
N ASP A 304 19.08 14.60 -0.69
CA ASP A 304 19.28 14.52 -2.14
C ASP A 304 18.05 15.02 -2.91
N GLU A 305 18.23 15.28 -4.22
CA GLU A 305 17.18 15.84 -5.08
C GLU A 305 15.90 14.99 -5.11
N ASN A 306 16.03 13.66 -5.07
CA ASN A 306 14.88 12.78 -5.12
C ASN A 306 14.04 12.87 -3.83
N THR A 307 14.71 12.86 -2.67
CA THR A 307 14.07 13.01 -1.37
C THR A 307 13.39 14.37 -1.25
N ILE A 308 14.09 15.44 -1.61
CA ILE A 308 13.57 16.81 -1.57
C ILE A 308 12.31 16.93 -2.42
N ARG A 309 12.35 16.47 -3.68
CA ARG A 309 11.20 16.51 -4.59
C ARG A 309 9.98 15.75 -4.03
N ILE A 310 10.18 14.62 -3.36
CA ILE A 310 9.09 13.84 -2.75
C ILE A 310 8.52 14.58 -1.52
N LEU A 311 9.37 15.13 -0.66
CA LEU A 311 8.95 15.90 0.51
C LEU A 311 8.19 17.17 0.13
N GLU A 312 8.66 17.92 -0.87
CA GLU A 312 7.97 19.09 -1.40
C GLU A 312 6.58 18.72 -1.93
N LYS A 313 6.48 17.61 -2.68
CA LYS A 313 5.20 17.10 -3.19
C LYS A 313 4.26 16.70 -2.04
N TYR A 314 4.80 16.11 -0.97
CA TYR A 314 4.04 15.75 0.24
C TYR A 314 3.54 17.00 0.99
N TRP A 315 4.40 17.98 1.24
CA TRP A 315 4.02 19.23 1.93
C TRP A 315 3.07 20.08 1.10
N GLN A 316 3.21 20.13 -0.22
CA GLN A 316 2.24 20.77 -1.13
C GLN A 316 0.85 20.13 -1.04
N ARG A 317 0.76 18.86 -0.65
CA ARG A 317 -0.51 18.14 -0.42
C ARG A 317 -1.03 18.29 1.02
N GLY A 318 -0.36 19.09 1.86
CA GLY A 318 -0.76 19.39 3.23
C GLY A 318 -0.13 18.50 4.30
N GLY A 319 0.84 17.65 3.93
CA GLY A 319 1.56 16.79 4.87
C GLY A 319 2.31 17.58 5.94
N ARG A 320 2.53 16.98 7.12
CA ARG A 320 3.13 17.68 8.27
C ARG A 320 4.33 16.99 8.90
N VAL A 321 4.69 15.80 8.43
CA VAL A 321 5.93 15.14 8.88
C VAL A 321 7.13 16.08 8.65
N LYS A 322 7.89 16.28 9.73
CA LYS A 322 9.10 17.11 9.77
C LYS A 322 10.29 16.33 9.24
N TRP A 323 11.20 17.03 8.59
CA TRP A 323 12.40 16.41 8.02
C TRP A 323 13.65 16.71 8.84
N LEU A 324 14.26 15.67 9.39
CA LEU A 324 15.60 15.72 9.99
C LEU A 324 16.61 15.20 8.96
N ALA A 325 17.40 16.10 8.37
CA ALA A 325 18.18 15.80 7.19
C ALA A 325 19.48 15.04 7.52
N GLN A 326 19.64 13.87 6.91
CA GLN A 326 20.92 13.18 6.88
C GLN A 326 21.80 13.80 5.79
N THR A 327 22.85 14.51 6.20
CA THR A 327 23.75 15.22 5.30
C THR A 327 25.09 14.51 5.17
N TYR A 328 25.81 14.85 4.11
CA TYR A 328 27.11 14.27 3.76
C TYR A 328 28.11 15.38 3.42
N PRO A 329 28.46 16.25 4.39
CA PRO A 329 29.46 17.28 4.15
C PRO A 329 30.79 16.64 3.74
N ASP A 330 31.45 17.25 2.74
CA ASP A 330 32.77 16.84 2.29
C ASP A 330 33.79 17.89 2.71
N ASN A 331 34.59 17.55 3.72
CA ASN A 331 35.56 18.44 4.35
C ASN A 331 34.92 19.77 4.82
N ASP A 332 35.22 20.89 4.16
CA ASP A 332 34.70 22.21 4.49
C ASP A 332 33.47 22.61 3.66
N ASP A 333 33.01 21.75 2.75
CA ASP A 333 31.81 22.02 1.95
C ASP A 333 30.53 21.76 2.76
N LEU A 334 29.82 22.85 3.05
CA LEU A 334 28.53 22.85 3.74
C LEU A 334 27.34 23.00 2.77
N SER A 335 27.56 22.91 1.45
CA SER A 335 26.52 23.06 0.42
C SER A 335 25.33 22.13 0.65
N ASN A 336 25.58 20.84 0.93
CA ASN A 336 24.52 19.87 1.19
C ASN A 336 23.68 20.22 2.44
N ILE A 337 24.31 20.82 3.46
CA ILE A 337 23.60 21.30 4.65
C ILE A 337 22.74 22.51 4.29
N LYS A 338 23.27 23.46 3.51
CA LYS A 338 22.49 24.62 3.04
C LYS A 338 21.26 24.17 2.26
N THR A 339 21.41 23.22 1.34
CA THR A 339 20.30 22.62 0.61
C THR A 339 19.23 22.04 1.55
N ALA A 340 19.62 21.30 2.58
CA ALA A 340 18.65 20.79 3.56
C ALA A 340 17.86 21.93 4.24
N ILE A 341 18.54 23.01 4.62
CA ILE A 341 17.93 24.18 5.27
C ILE A 341 16.96 24.89 4.31
N ASP A 342 17.41 25.16 3.08
CA ASP A 342 16.65 25.89 2.07
C ASP A 342 15.34 25.15 1.68
N HIS A 343 15.34 23.82 1.79
CA HIS A 343 14.18 22.97 1.51
C HIS A 343 13.41 22.54 2.78
N GLY A 344 13.57 23.25 3.90
CA GLY A 344 12.65 23.14 5.04
C GLY A 344 12.97 22.03 6.05
N ALA A 345 14.21 21.54 6.11
CA ALA A 345 14.63 20.66 7.21
C ALA A 345 14.51 21.37 8.57
N ILE A 346 14.03 20.66 9.59
CA ILE A 346 13.97 21.15 10.98
C ILE A 346 15.32 21.01 11.72
N GLY A 347 16.24 20.28 11.11
CA GLY A 347 17.56 19.99 11.64
C GLY A 347 18.36 19.17 10.63
N ALA A 348 19.66 19.03 10.88
CA ALA A 348 20.55 18.23 10.06
C ALA A 348 21.61 17.53 10.90
N PHE A 349 22.15 16.44 10.37
CA PHE A 349 23.24 15.71 11.02
C PHE A 349 24.17 15.05 10.02
N ILE A 350 25.43 14.88 10.44
CA ILE A 350 26.45 14.21 9.64
C ILE A 350 26.17 12.70 9.60
N HIS A 351 26.13 12.12 8.40
CA HIS A 351 25.94 10.68 8.21
C HIS A 351 27.00 9.83 8.92
N GLY A 352 26.58 8.71 9.53
CA GLY A 352 27.43 7.89 10.38
C GLY A 352 28.70 7.37 9.72
N GLY A 353 28.60 6.81 8.50
CA GLY A 353 29.78 6.33 7.79
C GLY A 353 30.77 7.43 7.38
N ILE A 354 30.31 8.69 7.30
CA ILE A 354 31.18 9.85 7.07
C ILE A 354 31.82 10.28 8.39
N ALA A 355 31.05 10.36 9.46
CA ALA A 355 31.56 10.69 10.78
C ALA A 355 32.62 9.69 11.27
N ASP A 356 32.38 8.39 11.08
CA ASP A 356 33.34 7.33 11.40
C ASP A 356 34.68 7.56 10.68
N LYS A 357 34.65 7.88 9.38
CA LYS A 357 35.85 8.18 8.55
C LYS A 357 36.57 9.49 8.94
N ILE A 358 35.82 10.47 9.43
CA ILE A 358 36.38 11.73 9.91
C ILE A 358 37.18 11.47 11.19
N ILE A 359 36.63 10.70 12.12
CA ILE A 359 37.29 10.39 13.39
C ILE A 359 38.48 9.46 13.19
N SER A 360 38.36 8.42 12.36
CA SER A 360 39.50 7.54 12.03
C SER A 360 40.65 8.31 11.34
N GLY A 361 40.34 9.42 10.68
CA GLY A 361 41.31 10.31 10.06
C GLY A 361 41.82 11.45 10.94
N ASN A 362 41.49 11.47 12.24
CA ASN A 362 41.86 12.53 13.19
C ASN A 362 41.45 13.94 12.73
N ARG A 363 40.28 14.04 12.09
CA ARG A 363 39.79 15.25 11.41
C ARG A 363 38.62 15.91 12.14
N ILE A 364 38.71 16.02 13.47
CA ILE A 364 37.60 16.38 14.37
C ILE A 364 36.87 17.69 13.99
N ASP A 365 37.56 18.68 13.43
CA ASP A 365 36.96 19.94 13.00
C ASP A 365 35.90 19.77 11.89
N HIS A 366 35.99 18.69 11.10
CA HIS A 366 34.99 18.35 10.09
C HIS A 366 33.70 17.74 10.70
N ILE A 367 33.67 17.46 12.01
CA ILE A 367 32.45 17.24 12.78
C ILE A 367 31.97 18.54 13.41
N ARG A 368 32.88 19.30 14.03
CA ARG A 368 32.56 20.55 14.75
C ARG A 368 31.91 21.59 13.84
N LYS A 369 32.56 21.92 12.71
CA LYS A 369 32.13 23.01 11.82
C LYS A 369 30.69 22.80 11.30
N PRO A 370 30.30 21.62 10.78
CA PRO A 370 28.91 21.37 10.40
C PRO A 370 27.90 21.55 11.54
N ILE A 371 28.20 21.02 12.74
CA ILE A 371 27.30 21.11 13.89
C ILE A 371 27.08 22.58 14.28
N GLU A 372 28.16 23.33 14.47
CA GLU A 372 28.09 24.74 14.85
C GLU A 372 27.39 25.57 13.77
N TYR A 373 27.63 25.26 12.48
CA TYR A 373 26.93 25.92 11.39
C TYR A 373 25.41 25.70 11.46
N ILE A 374 24.94 24.46 11.63
CA ILE A 374 23.51 24.14 11.73
C ILE A 374 22.89 24.85 12.93
N GLN A 375 23.56 24.81 14.09
CA GLN A 375 23.09 25.47 15.31
C GLN A 375 23.02 26.99 15.15
N SER A 376 23.97 27.60 14.45
CA SER A 376 23.98 29.04 14.16
C SER A 376 22.79 29.50 13.30
N ARG A 377 22.11 28.57 12.63
CA ARG A 377 20.88 28.81 11.87
C ARG A 377 19.60 28.58 12.67
N GLY A 378 19.71 28.29 13.97
CA GLY A 378 18.58 28.04 14.86
C GLY A 378 17.94 26.66 14.72
N LEU A 379 18.62 25.72 14.06
CA LEU A 379 18.15 24.36 13.81
C LEU A 379 18.77 23.38 14.81
N ILE A 380 18.16 22.20 14.98
CA ILE A 380 18.77 21.12 15.76
C ILE A 380 19.87 20.44 14.95
N ALA A 381 21.05 20.26 15.55
CA ALA A 381 22.22 19.68 14.91
C ALA A 381 22.64 18.38 15.59
N GLY A 382 23.07 17.39 14.81
CA GLY A 382 23.55 16.13 15.34
C GLY A 382 24.70 15.52 14.56
N THR A 383 25.14 14.36 15.03
CA THR A 383 26.03 13.48 14.27
C THR A 383 25.61 12.03 14.49
N ALA A 384 25.63 11.24 13.42
CA ALA A 384 25.40 9.81 13.48
C ALA A 384 26.72 9.04 13.61
N ALA A 385 26.65 7.77 14.03
CA ALA A 385 27.82 6.93 14.14
C ALA A 385 27.48 5.43 14.09
N HIS A 386 28.36 4.65 13.47
CA HIS A 386 28.39 3.21 13.72
C HIS A 386 29.39 2.89 14.83
N SER A 387 30.54 3.58 14.86
CA SER A 387 31.55 3.45 15.91
C SER A 387 31.16 4.24 17.16
N LEU A 388 31.46 3.71 18.35
CA LEU A 388 31.29 4.45 19.60
C LEU A 388 32.34 5.57 19.74
N MET A 389 33.39 5.57 18.90
CA MET A 389 34.45 6.58 18.92
C MET A 389 33.97 7.97 18.51
N VAL A 390 32.95 8.07 17.65
CA VAL A 390 32.40 9.37 17.23
C VAL A 390 31.80 10.16 18.39
N PRO A 391 30.82 9.64 19.16
CA PRO A 391 30.29 10.38 20.29
C PRO A 391 31.33 10.58 21.41
N LYS A 392 32.24 9.62 21.64
CA LYS A 392 33.35 9.79 22.60
C LYS A 392 34.26 10.97 22.21
N ALA A 393 34.70 11.02 20.95
CA ALA A 393 35.54 12.10 20.45
C ALA A 393 34.83 13.46 20.52
N CYS A 394 33.51 13.51 20.29
CA CYS A 394 32.74 14.73 20.48
C CYS A 394 32.79 15.21 21.94
N VAL A 395 32.56 14.31 22.91
CA VAL A 395 32.63 14.64 24.34
C VAL A 395 34.03 15.06 24.77
N GLU A 396 35.06 14.31 24.38
CA GLU A 396 36.47 14.59 24.70
C GLU A 396 36.95 15.94 24.15
N ASN A 397 36.35 16.41 23.05
CA ASN A 397 36.69 17.68 22.41
C ASN A 397 35.67 18.80 22.71
N ASP A 398 34.72 18.63 23.65
CA ASP A 398 33.68 19.62 23.96
C ASP A 398 32.86 20.05 22.72
N ILE A 399 32.52 19.11 21.84
CA ILE A 399 31.56 19.29 20.76
C ILE A 399 30.18 18.89 21.29
N LYS A 400 29.24 19.84 21.28
CA LYS A 400 27.90 19.68 21.86
C LYS A 400 26.83 19.65 20.77
N PRO A 401 26.63 18.50 20.09
CA PRO A 401 25.45 18.32 19.27
C PRO A 401 24.18 18.33 20.14
N ASP A 402 23.05 18.62 19.51
CA ASP A 402 21.74 18.58 20.15
C ASP A 402 21.21 17.17 20.30
N PHE A 403 21.72 16.26 19.48
CA PHE A 403 21.48 14.83 19.59
C PHE A 403 22.61 14.01 18.97
N PHE A 404 22.79 12.79 19.47
CA PHE A 404 23.55 11.76 18.77
C PHE A 404 22.59 10.79 18.06
N MET A 405 23.06 10.16 16.98
CA MET A 405 22.35 9.03 16.36
C MET A 405 23.29 7.82 16.32
N LYS A 406 22.96 6.73 17.01
CA LYS A 406 23.88 5.60 17.21
C LYS A 406 23.21 4.28 16.91
N THR A 407 23.93 3.40 16.20
CA THR A 407 23.47 2.01 16.01
C THR A 407 23.36 1.30 17.35
N TYR A 408 22.21 0.69 17.61
CA TYR A 408 21.95 0.02 18.89
C TYR A 408 20.96 -1.13 18.74
N HIS A 409 21.44 -2.35 18.95
CA HIS A 409 20.63 -3.56 18.98
C HIS A 409 21.42 -4.67 19.71
N HIS A 410 20.72 -5.63 20.29
CA HIS A 410 21.36 -6.83 20.84
C HIS A 410 21.87 -7.75 19.72
N HIS A 411 22.62 -8.79 20.09
CA HIS A 411 23.21 -9.77 19.15
C HIS A 411 22.44 -11.10 19.06
N ASN A 412 21.28 -11.22 19.72
CA ASN A 412 20.48 -12.45 19.73
C ASN A 412 19.72 -12.69 18.40
N TYR A 413 20.43 -12.85 17.28
CA TYR A 413 19.88 -13.24 16.00
C TYR A 413 20.87 -14.10 15.21
N TRP A 414 20.36 -15.08 14.46
CA TRP A 414 21.17 -16.14 13.84
C TRP A 414 22.28 -15.61 12.91
N SER A 415 22.00 -14.56 12.15
CA SER A 415 22.94 -14.04 11.16
C SER A 415 23.92 -13.01 11.69
N VAL A 416 24.08 -12.83 13.01
CA VAL A 416 25.06 -11.90 13.57
C VAL A 416 26.47 -12.44 13.34
N THR A 417 27.40 -11.59 12.90
CA THR A 417 28.82 -11.96 12.89
C THR A 417 29.35 -11.94 14.33
N PRO A 418 30.00 -13.02 14.81
CA PRO A 418 30.65 -13.02 16.11
C PRO A 418 31.71 -11.92 16.20
N VAL A 419 31.66 -11.11 17.25
CA VAL A 419 32.60 -10.01 17.47
C VAL A 419 33.08 -9.99 18.92
N ASP A 420 34.25 -9.38 19.15
CA ASP A 420 34.71 -9.06 20.50
C ASP A 420 33.82 -7.97 21.11
N PRO A 421 33.08 -8.24 22.20
CA PRO A 421 32.18 -7.27 22.83
C PRO A 421 32.91 -6.08 23.48
N SER A 422 34.24 -6.13 23.59
CA SER A 422 35.09 -5.02 24.04
C SER A 422 35.54 -4.10 22.90
N SER A 423 35.34 -4.52 21.64
CA SER A 423 35.67 -3.71 20.47
C SER A 423 34.72 -2.53 20.32
N HIS A 424 35.29 -1.40 19.91
CA HIS A 424 34.57 -0.15 19.63
C HIS A 424 34.35 0.08 18.13
N GLU A 425 34.99 -0.72 17.28
CA GLU A 425 35.02 -0.58 15.83
C GLU A 425 34.29 -1.72 15.14
N LEU A 426 33.61 -1.41 14.03
CA LEU A 426 32.95 -2.42 13.21
C LEU A 426 33.95 -3.45 12.67
N PRO A 427 33.57 -4.74 12.55
CA PRO A 427 34.39 -5.70 11.85
C PRO A 427 34.55 -5.28 10.38
N VAL A 428 35.67 -5.70 9.79
CA VAL A 428 35.91 -5.50 8.37
C VAL A 428 35.03 -6.47 7.59
N ASP A 429 34.18 -5.94 6.71
CA ASP A 429 33.44 -6.74 5.74
C ASP A 429 34.41 -7.40 4.76
N GLY A 430 34.13 -8.64 4.35
CA GLY A 430 34.95 -9.32 3.35
C GLY A 430 34.31 -10.56 2.75
N ASP A 431 34.95 -11.10 1.73
CA ASP A 431 34.36 -12.16 0.89
C ASP A 431 34.45 -13.57 1.53
N ASP A 432 35.26 -13.75 2.58
CA ASP A 432 35.35 -15.03 3.27
C ASP A 432 34.09 -15.28 4.10
N HIS A 433 33.61 -16.52 4.08
CA HIS A 433 32.40 -16.92 4.79
C HIS A 433 32.40 -16.57 6.28
N ASN A 434 33.58 -16.54 6.92
CA ASN A 434 33.72 -16.25 8.36
C ASN A 434 33.94 -14.77 8.69
N MET A 435 33.97 -13.89 7.68
CA MET A 435 34.07 -12.44 7.88
C MET A 435 32.69 -11.81 8.16
N ALA A 436 32.68 -10.48 8.38
CA ALA A 436 31.44 -9.73 8.43
C ALA A 436 30.82 -9.58 7.03
N HIS A 437 29.49 -9.59 6.98
CA HIS A 437 28.70 -9.56 5.76
C HIS A 437 27.56 -8.56 5.90
N ASP A 438 27.85 -7.31 6.27
CA ASP A 438 26.84 -6.25 6.44
C ASP A 438 25.62 -6.71 7.26
N ASN A 439 25.90 -7.35 8.40
CA ASN A 439 24.95 -8.06 9.24
C ASN A 439 25.09 -7.73 10.74
N ILE A 440 26.03 -6.84 11.08
CA ILE A 440 26.22 -6.29 12.41
C ILE A 440 26.63 -4.82 12.29
N TRP A 441 25.95 -3.96 13.05
CA TRP A 441 26.27 -2.53 13.07
C TRP A 441 26.39 -1.94 14.47
N CYS A 442 25.98 -2.68 15.50
CA CYS A 442 26.21 -2.37 16.90
C CYS A 442 27.25 -3.35 17.44
N MET A 443 28.46 -2.88 17.76
CA MET A 443 29.55 -3.74 18.25
C MET A 443 29.37 -4.20 19.68
N SER A 444 28.86 -3.31 20.51
CA SER A 444 28.65 -3.58 21.92
C SER A 444 27.50 -2.71 22.40
N ASP A 445 26.34 -3.35 22.53
CA ASP A 445 25.16 -2.80 23.17
C ASP A 445 25.48 -2.34 24.60
N LYS A 446 26.24 -3.13 25.35
CA LYS A 446 26.64 -2.82 26.73
C LYS A 446 27.54 -1.59 26.83
N LEU A 447 28.59 -1.49 26.01
CA LEU A 447 29.47 -0.31 26.02
C LEU A 447 28.73 0.94 25.54
N THR A 448 27.86 0.79 24.54
CA THR A 448 27.06 1.91 24.02
C THR A 448 26.10 2.43 25.09
N ALA A 449 25.32 1.55 25.73
CA ALA A 449 24.42 1.94 26.81
C ALA A 449 25.18 2.48 28.02
N GLY A 450 26.33 1.88 28.36
CA GLY A 450 27.21 2.34 29.43
C GLY A 450 27.72 3.77 29.18
N PHE A 451 28.18 4.07 27.97
CA PHE A 451 28.62 5.41 27.60
C PHE A 451 27.47 6.42 27.70
N PHE A 452 26.32 6.13 27.08
CA PHE A 452 25.19 7.06 27.07
C PHE A 452 24.51 7.24 28.42
N ARG A 453 24.63 6.28 29.35
CA ARG A 453 24.10 6.40 30.73
C ARG A 453 24.52 7.70 31.39
N ASP A 454 25.76 8.11 31.17
CA ASP A 454 26.37 9.31 31.79
C ASP A 454 26.26 10.56 30.90
N GLN A 455 25.59 10.49 29.75
CA GLN A 455 25.42 11.61 28.82
C GLN A 455 24.03 12.24 28.93
N GLU A 456 23.98 13.57 29.02
CA GLU A 456 22.74 14.35 29.04
C GLU A 456 22.23 14.70 27.63
N ILE A 457 23.05 14.54 26.60
CA ILE A 457 22.63 14.78 25.21
C ILE A 457 21.65 13.67 24.78
N PRO A 458 20.44 13.98 24.28
CA PRO A 458 19.52 12.95 23.85
C PRO A 458 20.08 12.18 22.66
N TRP A 459 19.70 10.91 22.50
CA TRP A 459 20.17 10.12 21.37
C TRP A 459 19.10 9.27 20.71
N ILE A 460 19.29 9.07 19.41
CA ILE A 460 18.41 8.35 18.50
C ILE A 460 19.06 7.01 18.18
N ALA A 461 18.45 5.91 18.61
CA ALA A 461 18.88 4.57 18.23
C ALA A 461 18.44 4.27 16.80
N TYR A 462 19.34 3.70 15.98
CA TYR A 462 18.99 3.22 14.64
C TYR A 462 19.55 1.83 14.37
N LYS A 463 19.06 1.19 13.30
CA LYS A 463 19.30 -0.24 13.01
C LYS A 463 18.87 -1.18 14.15
N VAL A 464 17.88 -0.76 14.94
CA VAL A 464 17.38 -1.50 16.10
C VAL A 464 16.82 -2.89 15.75
N LEU A 465 16.43 -3.09 14.48
CA LEU A 465 15.90 -4.36 13.98
C LEU A 465 16.95 -5.23 13.28
N ALA A 466 18.22 -4.81 13.24
CA ALA A 466 19.31 -5.50 12.54
C ALA A 466 18.91 -5.98 11.13
N ALA A 467 18.43 -5.06 10.29
CA ALA A 467 17.92 -5.34 8.94
C ALA A 467 16.79 -6.41 8.88
N GLY A 468 15.93 -6.42 9.90
CA GLY A 468 14.79 -7.34 9.99
C GLY A 468 15.10 -8.68 10.65
N ALA A 469 16.33 -8.86 11.17
CA ALA A 469 16.70 -10.06 11.92
C ALA A 469 16.15 -10.08 13.36
N ILE A 470 15.78 -8.91 13.90
CA ILE A 470 15.18 -8.74 15.23
C ILE A 470 13.74 -8.27 15.05
N LYS A 471 12.82 -8.87 15.83
CA LYS A 471 11.40 -8.49 15.81
C LYS A 471 11.18 -7.06 16.35
N PRO A 472 10.22 -6.29 15.82
CA PRO A 472 9.97 -4.93 16.28
C PRO A 472 9.74 -4.78 17.78
N GLU A 473 8.93 -5.66 18.39
CA GLU A 473 8.61 -5.62 19.82
C GLU A 473 9.82 -5.80 20.74
N ASP A 474 10.82 -6.56 20.28
CA ASP A 474 12.06 -6.82 20.99
C ASP A 474 13.05 -5.66 20.77
N GLY A 475 13.37 -5.34 19.51
CA GLY A 475 14.36 -4.32 19.18
C GLY A 475 13.98 -2.91 19.64
N ILE A 476 12.70 -2.52 19.53
CA ILE A 476 12.23 -1.20 19.98
C ILE A 476 12.31 -1.09 21.50
N ARG A 477 11.82 -2.11 22.24
CA ARG A 477 11.90 -2.14 23.70
C ARG A 477 13.35 -2.10 24.17
N TYR A 478 14.19 -2.96 23.58
CA TYR A 478 15.60 -3.05 23.90
C TYR A 478 16.30 -1.69 23.75
N ALA A 479 16.00 -0.94 22.68
CA ALA A 479 16.57 0.40 22.48
C ALA A 479 16.16 1.41 23.57
N PHE A 480 14.88 1.43 23.95
CA PHE A 480 14.40 2.34 25.00
C PHE A 480 14.90 1.95 26.40
N GLU A 481 14.99 0.67 26.71
CA GLU A 481 15.56 0.16 27.97
C GLU A 481 17.07 0.42 28.03
N GLY A 482 17.75 0.34 26.89
CA GLY A 482 19.18 0.68 26.71
C GLY A 482 19.52 2.17 26.80
N GLY A 483 18.52 3.04 26.97
CA GLY A 483 18.75 4.47 27.22
C GLY A 483 18.50 5.40 26.02
N ALA A 484 18.05 4.90 24.86
CA ALA A 484 17.74 5.74 23.69
C ALA A 484 16.52 6.63 23.94
N ASP A 485 16.56 7.90 23.55
CA ASP A 485 15.41 8.80 23.68
C ASP A 485 14.41 8.62 22.54
N PHE A 486 14.93 8.31 21.36
CA PHE A 486 14.17 8.07 20.14
C PHE A 486 14.69 6.84 19.42
N VAL A 487 13.86 6.27 18.56
CA VAL A 487 14.21 5.13 17.70
C VAL A 487 13.88 5.47 16.25
N CYS A 488 14.85 5.31 15.35
CA CYS A 488 14.68 5.48 13.91
C CYS A 488 14.47 4.10 13.23
N LEU A 489 13.30 3.92 12.61
CA LEU A 489 12.87 2.66 12.00
C LEU A 489 12.63 2.81 10.50
N GLY A 490 13.31 2.00 9.69
CA GLY A 490 12.84 1.72 8.33
C GLY A 490 11.63 0.79 8.41
N MET A 491 10.51 1.21 7.84
CA MET A 491 9.25 0.47 7.89
C MET A 491 8.61 0.45 6.50
N PHE A 492 7.96 -0.65 6.16
CA PHE A 492 6.96 -0.65 5.10
C PHE A 492 5.64 -0.06 5.61
N ASP A 493 4.80 0.42 4.70
CA ASP A 493 3.43 0.89 4.97
C ASP A 493 2.63 -0.12 5.82
N PHE A 494 2.70 -1.41 5.47
CA PHE A 494 2.01 -2.47 6.21
C PHE A 494 2.56 -2.72 7.63
N GLN A 495 3.72 -2.15 8.00
CA GLN A 495 4.30 -2.25 9.34
C GLN A 495 4.04 -1.02 10.21
N VAL A 496 3.55 0.08 9.63
CA VAL A 496 3.45 1.37 10.35
C VAL A 496 2.52 1.27 11.56
N ILE A 497 1.30 0.75 11.37
CA ILE A 497 0.30 0.64 12.46
C ILE A 497 0.79 -0.32 13.55
N GLU A 498 1.36 -1.46 13.16
CA GLU A 498 1.88 -2.44 14.11
C GLU A 498 3.03 -1.87 14.94
N ASN A 499 4.00 -1.21 14.30
CA ASN A 499 5.12 -0.57 15.00
C ASN A 499 4.66 0.60 15.88
N ALA A 500 3.63 1.34 15.46
CA ALA A 500 3.03 2.39 16.27
C ALA A 500 2.34 1.82 17.53
N ASN A 501 1.59 0.72 17.38
CA ASN A 501 0.97 0.00 18.49
C ASN A 501 2.03 -0.55 19.46
N ILE A 502 3.11 -1.13 18.95
CA ILE A 502 4.23 -1.62 19.76
C ILE A 502 4.84 -0.48 20.59
N ALA A 503 5.08 0.68 19.97
CA ALA A 503 5.58 1.84 20.69
C ALA A 503 4.59 2.30 21.77
N PHE A 504 3.30 2.42 21.43
CA PHE A 504 2.25 2.79 22.39
C PHE A 504 2.20 1.81 23.59
N ASP A 505 2.23 0.51 23.33
CA ASP A 505 2.18 -0.52 24.37
C ASP A 505 3.44 -0.51 25.26
N ILE A 506 4.62 -0.27 24.68
CA ILE A 506 5.87 -0.14 25.44
C ILE A 506 5.77 1.03 26.42
N PHE A 507 5.32 2.21 25.96
CA PHE A 507 5.17 3.39 26.83
C PHE A 507 3.97 3.31 27.78
N SER A 508 3.01 2.43 27.51
CA SER A 508 1.92 2.10 28.43
C SER A 508 2.32 1.07 29.49
N SER A 509 3.52 0.50 29.37
CA SER A 509 4.09 -0.49 30.29
C SER A 509 5.27 0.09 31.07
N LYS A 510 5.74 -0.62 32.09
CA LYS A 510 7.00 -0.27 32.76
C LYS A 510 8.16 -0.52 31.81
N ILE A 511 8.98 0.51 31.58
CA ILE A 511 10.24 0.41 30.84
C ILE A 511 11.37 0.30 31.86
N SER A 512 12.17 -0.77 31.79
CA SER A 512 13.33 -0.95 32.67
C SER A 512 14.50 -0.14 32.13
N ARG A 513 14.63 1.10 32.58
CA ARG A 513 15.60 2.06 32.03
C ARG A 513 16.39 2.73 33.15
N ASP A 514 17.72 2.63 33.09
CA ASP A 514 18.63 3.26 34.06
C ASP A 514 18.86 4.75 33.76
N ARG A 515 18.91 5.12 32.48
CA ARG A 515 19.19 6.48 32.02
C ARG A 515 17.91 7.33 32.05
N PRO A 516 17.91 8.57 32.55
CA PRO A 516 16.76 9.47 32.40
C PRO A 516 16.38 9.73 30.93
N TRP A 517 15.18 10.26 30.71
CA TRP A 517 14.83 10.84 29.41
C TRP A 517 15.43 12.25 29.35
N TYR A 518 16.23 12.51 28.31
CA TYR A 518 16.78 13.85 28.04
C TYR A 518 16.11 14.51 26.84
N SER A 519 15.19 13.78 26.20
CA SER A 519 14.19 14.29 25.28
C SER A 519 12.93 14.77 25.97
#